data_AF-A0A9W8P685-F1
#
_entry.id   AF-A0A9W8P685-F1
#
_cell.length_a   1.000
_cell.length_b   1.000
_cell.length_c   1.000
_cell.angle_alpha   90.00
_cell.angle_beta   90.00
_cell.angle_gamma   90.00
#
_symmetry.space_group_name_H-M   'P 1'
#
loop_
_entity.id
_entity.type
_entity.pdbx_description
1 polymer ?
#
loop_
_entity_poly.entity_id
_entity_poly.type
_entity_poly.pdbx_seq_one_letter_code
_entity_poly.pdbx_strand_id
1 'polypeptide(L)'
;MLIDKVKLPEDNDVWHFGDFIDDPLGKDDPVAAISLFRNPFPSIMFLLTLLLVVAAILFWNNDSVLVPSEIIAVRFRDFACETSTQGQGVVTALLKHAMHFACSELKAEVLWCDATVSSADWYSRRGLSRIGQKFSEGSQLSKSV
;
A
#
# COMPACT_ATOMS: atom_id res chain seq x y z
N MET A 1 -10.70 20.34 -4.44
CA MET A 1 -9.97 19.10 -4.13
C MET A 1 -9.54 18.52 -5.46
N LEU A 2 -8.26 18.66 -5.75
CA LEU A 2 -7.64 18.22 -7.00
C LEU A 2 -6.61 17.17 -6.59
N ILE A 3 -6.95 15.89 -6.82
CA ILE A 3 -6.00 14.81 -6.60
C ILE A 3 -5.22 14.64 -7.90
N ASP A 4 -3.94 15.00 -7.86
CA ASP A 4 -3.06 14.88 -9.00
C ASP A 4 -2.03 13.78 -8.79
N LYS A 5 -1.76 13.07 -9.89
CA LYS A 5 -0.72 12.05 -9.96
C LYS A 5 0.61 12.73 -10.27
N VAL A 6 1.53 12.69 -9.32
CA VAL A 6 2.91 13.15 -9.50
C VAL A 6 3.76 11.93 -9.80
N LYS A 7 4.38 11.87 -10.99
CA LYS A 7 5.36 10.82 -11.32
C LYS A 7 6.74 11.44 -11.33
N LEU A 8 7.58 11.06 -10.37
CA LEU A 8 8.99 11.45 -10.38
C LEU A 8 9.71 10.68 -11.50
N PRO A 9 10.62 11.33 -12.25
CA PRO A 9 11.29 10.71 -13.40
C PRO A 9 12.21 9.55 -13.00
N GLU A 10 12.68 9.50 -11.75
CA GLU A 10 13.48 8.40 -11.21
C GLU A 10 12.69 7.13 -10.85
N ASP A 11 11.36 7.20 -10.70
CA ASP A 11 10.55 6.08 -10.22
C ASP A 11 9.67 5.45 -11.30
N ASN A 12 10.10 4.30 -11.82
CA ASN A 12 9.35 3.58 -12.85
C ASN A 12 8.16 2.77 -12.29
N ASP A 13 8.26 2.33 -11.03
CA ASP A 13 7.30 1.41 -10.38
C ASP A 13 6.67 1.99 -9.10
N VAL A 14 6.68 3.32 -8.97
CA VAL A 14 6.03 4.05 -7.86
C VAL A 14 5.02 5.04 -8.41
N TRP A 15 3.89 5.18 -7.71
CA TRP A 15 2.84 6.15 -8.03
C TRP A 15 2.62 7.07 -6.83
N HIS A 16 2.87 8.38 -7.00
CA HIS A 16 2.60 9.36 -5.96
C HIS A 16 1.33 10.14 -6.30
N PHE A 17 0.50 10.35 -5.28
CA PHE A 17 -0.70 11.16 -5.36
C PHE A 17 -0.62 12.26 -4.31
N GLY A 18 -0.87 13.50 -4.75
CA GLY A 18 -1.01 14.66 -3.89
C GLY A 18 -2.42 15.21 -3.99
N ASP A 19 -2.98 15.68 -2.88
CA ASP A 19 -4.17 16.53 -2.88
C ASP A 19 -3.73 17.98 -2.68
N PHE A 20 -4.17 18.86 -3.58
CA PHE A 20 -3.77 20.26 -3.62
C PHE A 20 -5.00 21.15 -3.32
N ILE A 21 -4.76 22.19 -2.52
CA ILE A 21 -5.74 23.25 -2.28
C ILE A 21 -5.30 24.44 -3.13
N ASP A 22 -6.26 25.06 -3.82
CA ASP A 22 -6.03 26.31 -4.53
C ASP A 22 -5.67 27.41 -3.52
N ASP A 23 -4.38 27.60 -3.28
CA ASP A 23 -3.85 28.65 -2.42
C ASP A 23 -3.63 29.93 -3.26
N PRO A 24 -4.27 31.06 -2.92
CA PRO A 24 -4.00 32.34 -3.59
C PRO A 24 -2.54 32.81 -3.47
N LEU A 25 -1.74 32.24 -2.55
CA LEU A 25 -0.29 32.46 -2.44
C LEU A 25 0.55 31.61 -3.41
N GLY A 26 -0.07 30.72 -4.18
CA GLY A 26 0.62 29.88 -5.18
C GLY A 26 1.52 28.82 -4.57
N LYS A 27 1.11 28.23 -3.44
CA LYS A 27 1.87 27.16 -2.80
C LYS A 27 1.62 25.86 -3.55
N ASP A 28 2.65 25.36 -4.23
CA ASP A 28 2.59 24.12 -5.03
C ASP A 28 2.81 22.84 -4.19
N ASP A 29 2.79 22.93 -2.86
CA ASP A 29 2.95 21.77 -1.98
C ASP A 29 1.60 21.08 -1.75
N PRO A 30 1.51 19.75 -1.86
CA PRO A 30 0.29 19.03 -1.56
C PRO A 30 -0.04 19.10 -0.07
N VAL A 31 -1.31 19.31 0.27
CA VAL A 31 -1.79 19.29 1.66
C VAL A 31 -1.90 17.87 2.22
N ALA A 32 -1.96 16.86 1.34
CA ALA A 32 -1.86 15.46 1.70
C ALA A 32 -1.19 14.67 0.56
N ALA A 33 -0.39 13.66 0.91
CA ALA A 33 0.31 12.83 -0.06
C ALA A 33 0.21 11.35 0.30
N ILE A 34 0.26 10.48 -0.71
CA ILE A 34 0.35 9.02 -0.58
C ILE A 34 1.15 8.43 -1.75
N SER A 35 1.98 7.44 -1.45
CA SER A 35 2.80 6.73 -2.44
C SER A 35 2.40 5.26 -2.52
N LEU A 36 2.24 4.72 -3.72
CA LEU A 36 1.96 3.30 -3.98
C LEU A 36 3.17 2.61 -4.62
N PHE A 37 3.48 1.41 -4.14
CA PHE A 37 4.60 0.60 -4.59
C PHE A 37 4.12 -0.83 -4.88
N ARG A 38 4.56 -1.42 -5.99
CA ARG A 38 4.39 -2.88 -6.18
C ARG A 38 5.37 -3.61 -5.28
N ASN A 39 4.84 -4.25 -4.24
CA ASN A 39 5.65 -5.01 -3.29
C ASN A 39 4.90 -6.29 -2.92
N PRO A 40 5.61 -7.43 -2.84
CA PRO A 40 5.01 -8.68 -2.42
C PRO A 40 4.39 -8.53 -1.03
N PHE A 41 3.21 -9.12 -0.83
CA PHE A 41 2.53 -9.09 0.46
C PHE A 41 3.31 -9.96 1.47
N PRO A 42 3.68 -9.44 2.64
CA PRO A 42 4.44 -10.19 3.64
C PRO A 42 3.52 -11.18 4.36
N SER A 43 3.23 -12.32 3.74
CA SER A 43 2.53 -13.39 4.43
C SER A 43 3.20 -14.74 4.22
N ILE A 44 3.38 -15.46 5.33
CA ILE A 44 3.72 -16.89 5.37
C ILE A 44 2.73 -17.72 4.54
N MET A 45 1.51 -17.22 4.34
CA MET A 45 0.53 -17.84 3.46
C MET A 45 1.02 -17.91 2.01
N PHE A 46 1.77 -16.93 1.51
CA PHE A 46 2.35 -17.01 0.17
C PHE A 46 3.36 -18.16 0.08
N LEU A 47 4.22 -18.32 1.09
CA LEU A 47 5.18 -19.42 1.16
C LEU A 47 4.47 -20.77 1.30
N LEU A 48 3.43 -20.87 2.13
CA LEU A 48 2.66 -22.11 2.30
C LEU A 48 1.90 -22.49 1.03
N THR A 49 1.28 -21.53 0.35
CA THR A 49 0.61 -21.76 -0.94
C THR A 49 1.63 -22.22 -1.99
N LEU A 50 2.79 -21.56 -2.07
CA LEU A 50 3.86 -21.98 -2.98
C LEU A 50 4.36 -23.39 -2.64
N LEU A 51 4.57 -23.70 -1.36
CA LEU A 51 5.02 -25.03 -0.90
C LEU A 51 4.01 -26.12 -1.24
N LEU A 52 2.71 -25.85 -1.08
CA LEU A 52 1.63 -26.77 -1.42
C LEU A 52 1.51 -27.00 -2.93
N VAL A 53 1.69 -25.95 -3.75
CA VAL A 53 1.70 -26.07 -5.22
C VAL A 53 2.91 -26.88 -5.67
N VAL A 54 4.10 -26.60 -5.13
CA VAL A 54 5.33 -27.37 -5.44
C VAL A 54 5.18 -28.83 -4.99
N ALA A 55 4.61 -29.08 -3.80
CA ALA A 55 4.30 -30.42 -3.35
C ALA A 55 3.31 -31.11 -4.31
N ALA A 56 2.25 -30.43 -4.75
CA ALA A 56 1.30 -31.00 -5.71
C ALA A 56 1.97 -31.36 -7.05
N ILE A 57 2.91 -30.54 -7.55
CA ILE A 57 3.71 -30.84 -8.75
C ILE A 57 4.60 -32.07 -8.54
N LEU A 58 5.27 -32.17 -7.38
CA LEU A 58 6.20 -33.26 -7.08
C LEU A 58 5.49 -34.59 -6.76
N PHE A 59 4.30 -34.55 -6.17
CA PHE A 59 3.56 -35.74 -5.72
C PHE A 59 2.45 -36.18 -6.68
N TRP A 60 1.95 -35.30 -7.54
CA TRP A 60 0.96 -35.62 -8.56
C TRP A 60 1.59 -35.38 -9.94
N ASN A 61 1.92 -36.45 -10.68
CA ASN A 61 2.38 -36.38 -12.08
C ASN A 61 1.23 -35.88 -12.99
N ASN A 62 0.89 -34.61 -12.90
CA ASN A 62 -0.07 -33.97 -13.77
C ASN A 62 0.63 -32.79 -14.46
N ASP A 63 0.78 -32.88 -15.79
CA ASP A 63 1.39 -31.89 -16.69
C ASP A 63 0.68 -30.51 -16.69
N SER A 64 -0.35 -30.31 -15.86
CA SER A 64 -1.20 -29.13 -15.87
C SER A 64 -1.50 -28.61 -14.47
N VAL A 65 -0.48 -28.49 -13.61
CA VAL A 65 -0.60 -27.66 -12.40
C VAL A 65 -0.52 -26.20 -12.85
N LEU A 66 -1.66 -25.51 -12.76
CA LEU A 66 -1.72 -24.07 -12.94
C LEU A 66 -0.96 -23.43 -11.78
N VAL A 67 0.29 -23.02 -12.03
CA VAL A 67 1.03 -22.16 -11.11
C VAL A 67 0.20 -20.88 -11.00
N PRO A 68 -0.25 -20.48 -9.79
CA PRO A 68 -0.96 -19.21 -9.63
C PRO A 68 -0.08 -18.10 -10.21
N SER A 69 -0.67 -17.27 -11.08
CA SER A 69 -0.02 -16.03 -11.49
C SER A 69 0.35 -15.23 -10.25
N GLU A 70 1.47 -14.52 -10.30
CA GLU A 70 1.97 -13.72 -9.17
C GLU A 70 0.86 -12.80 -8.65
N ILE A 71 0.46 -12.96 -7.38
CA ILE A 71 -0.54 -12.09 -6.74
C ILE A 71 0.01 -10.66 -6.79
N ILE A 72 -0.70 -9.77 -7.47
CA ILE A 72 -0.28 -8.36 -7.54
C ILE A 72 -0.64 -7.71 -6.20
N ALA A 73 0.39 -7.51 -5.38
CA ALA A 73 0.28 -6.80 -4.12
C ALA A 73 0.88 -5.39 -4.24
N VAL A 74 0.16 -4.42 -3.68
CA VAL A 74 0.56 -3.01 -3.64
C VAL A 74 0.67 -2.57 -2.19
N ARG A 75 1.83 -2.03 -1.83
CA ARG A 75 2.05 -1.39 -0.54
C ARG A 75 1.88 0.12 -0.71
N PHE A 76 1.20 0.78 0.22
CA PHE A 76 1.24 2.23 0.31
C PHE A 76 2.10 2.72 1.47
N ARG A 77 2.78 3.85 1.27
CA ARG A 77 3.63 4.54 2.26
C ARG A 77 3.54 6.04 2.09
N ASP A 78 4.29 6.74 2.96
CA ASP A 78 4.43 8.21 2.98
C ASP A 78 3.09 8.93 3.03
N PHE A 79 2.14 8.30 3.73
CA PHE A 79 0.80 8.80 3.87
C PHE A 79 0.76 9.88 4.94
N ALA A 80 0.72 11.13 4.50
CA ALA A 80 0.83 12.30 5.36
C ALA A 80 -0.22 13.36 4.99
N CYS A 81 -0.53 14.23 5.94
CA CYS A 81 -1.46 15.33 5.79
C CYS A 81 -1.05 16.50 6.68
N GLU A 82 -1.14 17.71 6.14
CA GLU A 82 -0.90 18.95 6.87
C GLU A 82 -1.88 19.08 8.04
N THR A 83 -1.37 19.49 9.21
CA THR A 83 -2.20 19.55 10.43
C THR A 83 -3.38 20.52 10.31
N SER A 84 -3.21 21.60 9.54
CA SER A 84 -4.24 22.61 9.26
C SER A 84 -5.46 22.06 8.52
N THR A 85 -5.32 20.96 7.78
CA THR A 85 -6.37 20.35 6.94
C THR A 85 -6.91 19.04 7.52
N GLN A 86 -6.43 18.62 8.70
CA GLN A 86 -6.94 17.45 9.40
C GLN A 86 -8.42 17.62 9.80
N GLY A 87 -9.15 16.50 9.84
CA GLY A 87 -10.57 16.48 10.18
C GLY A 87 -11.51 16.87 9.04
N GLN A 88 -10.99 17.34 7.90
CA GLN A 88 -11.80 17.79 6.75
C GLN A 88 -12.10 16.70 5.72
N GLY A 89 -11.66 15.47 5.95
CA GLY A 89 -11.91 14.33 5.07
C GLY A 89 -10.93 14.17 3.89
N VAL A 90 -10.06 15.15 3.64
CA VAL A 90 -8.97 15.14 2.63
C VAL A 90 -8.22 13.80 2.59
N VAL A 91 -7.67 13.40 3.72
CA VAL A 91 -6.91 12.14 3.89
C VAL A 91 -7.76 10.90 3.53
N THR A 92 -9.05 10.93 3.85
CA THR A 92 -9.95 9.81 3.53
C THR A 92 -10.26 9.75 2.04
N ALA A 93 -10.42 10.90 1.39
CA ALA A 93 -10.60 10.97 -0.05
C ALA A 93 -9.35 10.47 -0.79
N LEU A 94 -8.17 10.90 -0.36
CA LEU A 94 -6.89 10.47 -0.93
C LEU A 94 -6.68 8.95 -0.79
N LEU A 95 -6.96 8.38 0.38
CA LEU A 95 -6.88 6.91 0.57
C LEU A 95 -7.85 6.16 -0.36
N LYS A 96 -9.10 6.62 -0.47
CA LYS A 96 -10.09 5.99 -1.36
C LYS A 96 -9.65 6.06 -2.82
N HIS A 97 -9.07 7.18 -3.24
CA HIS A 97 -8.50 7.32 -4.58
C HIS A 97 -7.38 6.31 -4.80
N ALA A 98 -6.43 6.20 -3.85
CA ALA A 98 -5.34 5.25 -3.94
C ALA A 98 -5.82 3.78 -3.99
N MET A 99 -6.83 3.42 -3.22
CA MET A 99 -7.48 2.10 -3.27
C MET A 99 -8.10 1.82 -4.65
N HIS A 100 -8.82 2.81 -5.18
CA HIS A 100 -9.43 2.69 -6.50
C HIS A 100 -8.36 2.50 -7.58
N PHE A 101 -7.32 3.33 -7.57
CA PHE A 101 -6.20 3.26 -8.51
C PHE A 101 -5.45 1.91 -8.43
N ALA A 102 -5.18 1.41 -7.22
CA ALA A 102 -4.53 0.11 -7.05
C ALA A 102 -5.36 -1.03 -7.67
N CYS A 103 -6.68 -0.99 -7.50
CA CYS A 103 -7.58 -1.99 -8.06
C CYS A 103 -7.73 -1.84 -9.59
N SER A 104 -8.05 -0.63 -10.07
CA SER A 104 -8.40 -0.39 -11.47
C SER A 104 -7.19 -0.38 -12.40
N GLU A 105 -6.12 0.30 -12.02
CA GLU A 105 -4.95 0.54 -12.87
C GLU A 105 -3.86 -0.50 -12.63
N LEU A 106 -3.59 -0.83 -11.36
CA LEU A 106 -2.52 -1.77 -11.04
C LEU A 106 -2.97 -3.22 -11.05
N LYS A 107 -4.29 -3.48 -11.10
CA LYS A 107 -4.89 -4.81 -10.97
C LYS A 107 -4.47 -5.51 -9.67
N ALA A 108 -4.28 -4.73 -8.61
CA ALA A 108 -3.86 -5.25 -7.32
C ALA A 108 -4.99 -6.08 -6.70
N GLU A 109 -4.64 -7.30 -6.29
CA GLU A 109 -5.51 -8.17 -5.50
C GLU A 109 -5.44 -7.81 -4.01
N VAL A 110 -4.29 -7.26 -3.59
CA VAL A 110 -4.03 -6.89 -2.20
C VAL A 110 -3.43 -5.49 -2.14
N LEU A 111 -4.04 -4.60 -1.34
CA LEU A 111 -3.47 -3.33 -0.93
C LEU A 111 -3.12 -3.38 0.57
N TRP A 112 -1.91 -3.00 0.94
CA TRP A 112 -1.44 -3.11 2.33
C TRP A 112 -0.53 -1.96 2.77
N CYS A 113 -0.35 -1.81 4.08
CA CYS A 113 0.60 -0.88 4.68
C CYS A 113 1.08 -1.39 6.04
N ASP A 114 2.21 -0.86 6.50
CA ASP A 114 2.66 -1.04 7.88
C ASP A 114 2.01 0.02 8.78
N ALA A 115 0.83 -0.32 9.31
CA ALA A 115 0.13 0.56 10.23
C ALA A 115 0.73 0.47 11.64
N THR A 116 0.92 1.61 12.30
CA THR A 116 1.17 1.65 13.73
C THR A 116 -0.07 1.19 14.50
N VAL A 117 0.11 0.72 15.74
CA VAL A 117 -1.01 0.30 16.61
C VAL A 117 -2.04 1.42 16.78
N SER A 118 -1.59 2.67 16.89
CA SER A 118 -2.44 3.85 17.07
C SER A 118 -3.22 4.25 15.81
N SER A 119 -2.72 3.93 14.62
CA SER A 119 -3.39 4.23 13.34
C SER A 119 -4.30 3.10 12.85
N ALA A 120 -4.15 1.89 13.38
CA ALA A 120 -4.84 0.71 12.89
C ALA A 120 -6.39 0.82 12.96
N ASP A 121 -6.97 1.42 14.00
CA ASP A 121 -8.43 1.65 14.05
C ASP A 121 -8.91 2.65 13.01
N TRP A 122 -8.08 3.63 12.67
CA TRP A 122 -8.39 4.61 11.64
C TRP A 122 -8.49 3.94 10.26
N TYR A 123 -7.61 2.98 9.98
CA TYR A 123 -7.63 2.17 8.75
C TYR A 123 -8.80 1.18 8.73
N SER A 124 -9.11 0.51 9.85
CA SER A 124 -10.22 -0.45 9.90
C SER A 124 -11.58 0.19 9.68
N ARG A 125 -11.81 1.41 10.18
CA ARG A 125 -13.02 2.19 9.84
C ARG A 125 -13.14 2.55 8.35
N ARG A 126 -12.07 2.38 7.57
CA ARG A 126 -11.99 2.68 6.14
C ARG A 126 -11.82 1.41 5.28
N GLY A 127 -12.08 0.24 5.85
CA GLY A 127 -12.15 -1.02 5.12
C GLY A 127 -10.87 -1.85 5.11
N LEU A 128 -9.82 -1.46 5.85
CA LEU A 128 -8.61 -2.26 5.99
C LEU A 128 -8.69 -3.24 7.15
N SER A 129 -8.38 -4.50 6.88
CA SER A 129 -8.25 -5.52 7.91
C SER A 129 -6.84 -5.54 8.49
N ARG A 130 -6.74 -5.71 9.81
CA ARG A 130 -5.45 -5.94 10.48
C ARG A 130 -4.98 -7.36 10.16
N ILE A 131 -3.75 -7.49 9.68
CA ILE A 131 -3.12 -8.79 9.40
C ILE A 131 -1.78 -8.83 10.13
N GLY A 132 -1.45 -9.97 10.74
CA GLY A 132 -0.21 -10.18 11.47
C GLY A 132 -0.33 -10.07 12.99
N GLN A 133 0.73 -10.45 13.69
CA GLN A 133 0.85 -10.25 15.13
C GLN A 133 1.34 -8.84 15.43
N LYS A 134 0.91 -8.30 16.58
CA LYS A 134 1.39 -7.02 17.09
C LYS A 134 2.91 -7.12 17.26
N PHE A 135 3.70 -6.45 16.45
CA PHE A 135 5.11 -6.25 16.77
C PHE A 135 5.15 -5.37 18.02
N SER A 136 5.44 -5.99 19.18
CA SER A 136 5.84 -5.24 20.37
C SER A 136 7.14 -4.54 20.02
N GLU A 137 7.14 -3.20 20.04
CA GLU A 137 8.34 -2.38 19.84
C GLU A 137 9.50 -2.95 20.65
N GLY A 138 10.48 -3.49 19.94
CA GLY A 138 11.56 -4.26 20.52
C GLY A 138 12.64 -4.47 19.47
N SER A 139 13.42 -3.41 19.23
CA SER A 139 14.69 -3.35 18.49
C SER A 139 14.67 -3.58 16.98
N GLN A 140 14.96 -2.50 16.23
CA GLN A 140 16.11 -2.42 15.31
C GLN A 140 16.26 -0.97 14.79
N LEU A 141 17.13 -0.21 15.44
CA LEU A 141 17.80 0.93 14.82
C LEU A 141 19.11 0.39 14.25
N SER A 142 19.30 0.48 12.94
CA SER A 142 20.65 0.43 12.35
C SER A 142 20.88 1.72 11.58
N LYS A 143 21.99 2.38 11.90
CA LYS A 143 22.62 3.40 11.07
C LYS A 143 23.96 2.81 10.68
N SER A 144 24.13 2.47 9.41
CA SER A 144 25.47 2.22 8.87
C SER A 144 26.09 3.59 8.58
N VAL A 145 27.31 3.79 9.09
CA VAL A 145 28.16 4.93 8.74
C VAL A 145 28.60 4.79 7.29
#